data_AF-A0A9D5Z0I2-F1
#
_entry.id   AF-A0A9D5Z0I2-F1
#
_cell.length_a   1.000
_cell.length_b   1.000
_cell.length_c   1.000
_cell.angle_alpha   90.00
_cell.angle_beta   90.00
_cell.angle_gamma   90.00
#
_symmetry.space_group_name_H-M   'P 1'
#
loop_
_entity.id
_entity.type
_entity.pdbx_description
1 polymer ?
#
loop_
_entity_poly.entity_id
_entity_poly.type
_entity_poly.pdbx_seq_one_letter_code
_entity_poly.pdbx_strand_id
1 'polypeptide(L)'
;MLLSVPLTETDETDEGDESGGATDAPVTVTPDEDGSSRVAFVLALPAASAGDADATSGPVAAPPATLDLVSPADGSLVRNSDGSLSVLDAAGTTLGGFSAPEATEASGPAARAGVVVVEPTRAEVHVQAEGAAASGAPGETSPTPQSVTVTTWLGAQGVRSATWGEREGGRSLAVDPTPWARLSGMVGEATAWAQLVASEPEAGSRTMRDQFDCHALGATDKATWNLEPWRPDVGFLATAAARCNPTG
;
A
#
# COMPACT_ATOMS: atom_id res chain seq x y z
N MET A 1 -11.91 9.14 4.67
CA MET A 1 -11.65 7.71 4.93
C MET A 1 -11.51 7.59 6.43
N LEU A 2 -12.43 6.90 7.11
CA LEU A 2 -12.22 6.54 8.51
C LEU A 2 -11.54 5.18 8.54
N LEU A 3 -10.49 5.07 9.34
CA LEU A 3 -9.78 3.83 9.61
C LEU A 3 -10.20 3.35 11.00
N SER A 4 -10.63 2.10 11.11
CA SER A 4 -10.73 1.41 12.40
C SER A 4 -9.68 0.32 12.41
N VAL A 5 -8.72 0.42 13.34
CA VAL A 5 -7.73 -0.63 13.63
C VAL A 5 -8.03 -1.12 15.04
N PRO A 6 -8.59 -2.32 15.22
CA PRO A 6 -8.66 -2.90 16.55
C PRO A 6 -7.24 -3.34 16.94
N LEU A 7 -6.66 -2.64 17.92
CA LEU A 7 -5.41 -3.06 18.54
C LEU A 7 -5.77 -3.93 19.75
N THR A 8 -5.30 -5.18 19.75
CA THR A 8 -5.19 -5.92 21.01
C THR A 8 -3.96 -5.38 21.74
N GLU A 9 -4.16 -4.51 22.73
CA GLU A 9 -3.11 -4.20 23.70
C GLU A 9 -2.71 -5.51 24.41
N THR A 10 -1.43 -5.85 24.37
CA THR A 10 -0.84 -6.81 25.30
C THR A 10 -0.29 -6.02 26.47
N ASP A 11 -1.01 -6.07 27.59
CA ASP A 11 -0.64 -5.45 28.85
C ASP A 11 0.65 -6.09 29.39
N GLU A 12 1.77 -5.35 29.42
CA GLU A 12 2.95 -5.76 30.19
C GLU A 12 2.80 -5.27 31.64
N THR A 13 2.19 -6.15 32.46
CA THR A 13 2.29 -6.23 33.93
C THR A 13 1.89 -5.00 34.76
N ASP A 14 0.70 -5.06 35.37
CA ASP A 14 0.54 -4.70 36.79
C ASP A 14 -0.29 -5.77 37.51
N GLU A 15 0.20 -6.26 38.64
CA GLU A 15 -0.50 -7.24 39.47
C GLU A 15 -1.63 -6.50 40.22
N GLY A 16 -2.87 -6.63 39.73
CA GLY A 16 -4.01 -6.15 40.51
C GLY A 16 -5.31 -6.09 39.71
N ASP A 17 -6.00 -7.22 39.66
CA ASP A 17 -7.47 -7.33 39.60
C ASP A 17 -8.22 -6.19 38.90
N GLU A 18 -8.40 -6.29 37.58
CA GLU A 18 -9.62 -5.88 36.88
C GLU A 18 -9.68 -6.51 35.49
N SER A 19 -10.82 -7.09 35.14
CA SER A 19 -11.09 -7.70 33.84
C SER A 19 -11.17 -6.62 32.74
N GLY A 20 -10.03 -6.21 32.19
CA GLY A 20 -9.94 -5.29 31.05
C GLY A 20 -10.08 -6.03 29.71
N GLY A 21 -11.24 -5.91 29.06
CA GLY A 21 -11.46 -6.45 27.72
C GLY A 21 -10.69 -5.63 26.67
N ALA A 22 -10.12 -6.32 25.67
CA ALA A 22 -9.54 -5.70 24.48
C ALA A 22 -10.54 -4.70 23.88
N THR A 23 -10.14 -3.42 23.77
CA THR A 23 -11.03 -2.41 23.21
C THR A 23 -10.89 -2.39 21.69
N ASP A 24 -11.98 -2.73 21.00
CA ASP A 24 -12.18 -2.71 19.54
C ASP A 24 -12.24 -1.27 18.98
N ALA A 25 -11.57 -0.31 19.64
CA ALA A 25 -11.75 1.11 19.41
C ALA A 25 -11.02 1.57 18.12
N PRO A 26 -11.71 2.25 17.18
CA PRO A 26 -11.09 2.76 15.97
C PRO A 26 -9.93 3.71 16.24
N VAL A 27 -8.71 3.38 15.76
CA VAL A 27 -7.63 4.38 15.67
C VAL A 27 -7.90 5.32 14.50
N THR A 28 -8.34 6.55 14.80
CA THR A 28 -8.49 7.59 13.78
C THR A 28 -7.10 8.10 13.36
N VAL A 29 -6.75 7.90 12.10
CA VAL A 29 -5.51 8.41 11.51
C VAL A 29 -5.77 9.79 10.92
N THR A 30 -4.97 10.77 11.34
CA THR A 30 -5.03 12.13 10.77
C THR A 30 -4.05 12.21 9.59
N PRO A 31 -4.49 12.62 8.40
CA PRO A 31 -3.60 12.85 7.26
C PRO A 31 -2.52 13.88 7.55
N ASP A 32 -1.32 13.63 7.01
CA ASP A 32 -0.27 14.62 6.83
C ASP A 32 -0.73 15.72 5.86
N GLU A 33 0.05 16.81 5.74
CA GLU A 33 -0.27 17.95 4.88
C GLU A 33 -0.51 17.55 3.41
N ASP A 34 0.11 16.46 2.95
CA ASP A 34 -0.05 15.92 1.60
C ASP A 34 -1.24 14.97 1.41
N GLY A 35 -2.11 14.85 2.43
CA GLY A 35 -3.30 14.00 2.39
C GLY A 35 -3.01 12.50 2.52
N SER A 36 -1.80 12.13 2.96
CA SER A 36 -1.37 10.74 3.19
C SER A 36 -1.08 10.46 4.66
N SER A 37 -0.99 9.19 5.05
CA SER A 37 -0.58 8.78 6.40
C SER A 37 0.13 7.45 6.40
N ARG A 38 1.26 7.37 7.11
CA ARG A 38 1.90 6.08 7.42
C ARG A 38 1.29 5.51 8.69
N VAL A 39 0.83 4.27 8.61
CA VAL A 39 0.18 3.57 9.72
C VAL A 39 0.98 2.33 10.06
N ALA A 40 1.17 2.10 11.36
CA ALA A 40 1.79 0.91 11.91
C ALA A 40 0.87 0.28 12.96
N PHE A 41 0.78 -1.04 12.97
CA PHE A 41 0.07 -1.79 13.99
C PHE A 41 0.85 -3.05 14.36
N VAL A 42 0.70 -3.49 15.61
CA VAL A 42 1.39 -4.67 16.14
C VAL A 42 0.40 -5.82 16.20
N LEU A 43 0.78 -6.97 15.65
CA LEU A 43 0.02 -8.21 15.73
C LEU A 43 0.74 -9.22 16.60
N ALA A 44 0.02 -9.83 17.53
CA ALA A 44 0.51 -10.95 18.31
C ALA A 44 0.62 -12.20 17.41
N LEU A 45 1.76 -12.88 17.45
CA LEU A 45 1.93 -14.18 16.84
C LEU A 45 1.54 -15.26 17.86
N PRO A 46 0.76 -16.29 17.49
CA PRO A 46 0.41 -17.36 18.40
C PRO A 46 1.69 -18.06 18.88
N ALA A 47 1.79 -18.31 20.17
CA ALA A 47 2.90 -19.07 20.72
C ALA A 47 2.98 -20.43 20.03
N ALA A 48 4.16 -20.81 19.54
CA ALA A 48 4.40 -22.18 19.11
C ALA A 48 4.10 -23.09 20.31
N SER A 49 3.06 -23.91 20.21
CA SER A 49 2.67 -24.81 21.28
C SER A 49 3.83 -25.74 21.60
N ALA A 50 4.38 -25.63 22.80
CA ALA A 50 5.33 -26.58 23.36
C ALA A 50 4.58 -27.88 23.71
N GLY A 51 4.17 -28.63 22.70
CA GLY A 51 3.37 -29.83 22.85
C GLY A 51 3.51 -30.71 21.62
N ASP A 52 4.23 -31.82 21.81
CA ASP A 52 4.46 -32.93 20.91
C ASP A 52 5.02 -32.60 19.52
N ALA A 53 6.28 -32.97 19.33
CA ALA A 53 6.93 -33.03 18.03
C ALA A 53 6.28 -34.13 17.15
N ASP A 54 5.05 -33.91 16.70
CA ASP A 54 4.55 -34.53 15.49
C ASP A 54 4.83 -33.56 14.34
N ALA A 55 5.73 -33.95 13.44
CA ALA A 55 6.27 -33.14 12.35
C ALA A 55 5.25 -32.86 11.22
N THR A 56 3.96 -32.83 11.55
CA THR A 56 2.81 -32.66 10.66
C THR A 56 2.07 -31.33 10.89
N SER A 57 2.41 -30.58 11.94
CA SER A 57 1.82 -29.29 12.23
C SER A 57 2.39 -28.22 11.28
N GLY A 58 1.61 -27.87 10.25
CA GLY A 58 1.93 -26.73 9.38
C GLY A 58 2.02 -25.41 10.14
N PRO A 59 2.54 -24.34 9.52
CA PRO A 59 2.64 -23.04 10.17
C PRO A 59 1.27 -22.57 10.68
N VAL A 60 1.19 -22.23 11.97
CA VAL A 60 -0.01 -21.63 12.57
C VAL A 60 -0.01 -20.15 12.19
N ALA A 61 -1.00 -19.74 11.40
CA ALA A 61 -1.18 -18.34 11.02
C ALA A 61 -1.57 -17.50 12.24
N ALA A 62 -1.01 -16.29 12.35
CA ALA A 62 -1.44 -15.33 13.35
C ALA A 62 -2.87 -14.85 13.08
N PRO A 63 -3.64 -14.48 14.11
CA PRO A 63 -4.92 -13.81 13.89
C PRO A 63 -4.70 -12.57 13.02
N PRO A 64 -5.54 -12.33 11.99
CA PRO A 64 -5.36 -11.20 11.09
C PRO A 64 -5.61 -9.88 11.82
N ALA A 65 -4.91 -8.81 11.39
CA ALA A 65 -5.35 -7.46 11.71
C ALA A 65 -6.54 -7.14 10.81
N THR A 66 -7.64 -6.71 11.41
CA THR A 66 -8.73 -6.15 10.62
C THR A 66 -8.41 -4.69 10.31
N LEU A 67 -8.49 -4.32 9.03
CA LEU A 67 -8.37 -2.94 8.60
C LEU A 67 -9.67 -2.55 7.91
N ASP A 68 -10.64 -2.04 8.67
CA ASP A 68 -11.91 -1.67 8.07
C ASP A 68 -11.74 -0.41 7.22
N LEU A 69 -11.76 -0.60 5.91
CA LEU A 69 -11.71 0.46 4.93
C LEU A 69 -13.07 0.66 4.31
N VAL A 70 -13.84 1.54 4.94
CA VAL A 70 -15.16 1.89 4.45
C VAL A 70 -15.00 2.75 3.20
N SER A 71 -15.26 2.15 2.04
CA SER A 71 -15.49 2.91 0.82
C SER A 71 -16.69 3.84 1.03
N PRO A 72 -16.67 5.10 0.55
CA PRO A 72 -17.87 5.94 0.57
C PRO A 72 -19.00 5.15 -0.11
N ALA A 73 -20.15 5.05 0.56
CA ALA A 73 -21.25 4.19 0.13
C ALA A 73 -21.53 4.36 -1.39
N ASP A 74 -21.70 3.22 -2.07
CA ASP A 74 -21.73 2.99 -3.52
C ASP A 74 -20.37 2.71 -4.21
N GLY A 75 -19.25 2.84 -3.50
CA GLY A 75 -17.91 2.46 -4.00
C GLY A 75 -17.51 0.99 -3.77
N SER A 76 -16.30 0.62 -4.21
CA SER A 76 -15.75 -0.75 -4.04
C SER A 76 -14.26 -0.78 -3.70
N LEU A 77 -13.79 -1.88 -3.11
CA LEU A 77 -12.37 -2.14 -2.85
C LEU A 77 -11.81 -3.13 -3.88
N VAL A 78 -10.62 -2.83 -4.41
CA VAL A 78 -9.91 -3.71 -5.35
C VAL A 78 -8.48 -3.95 -4.87
N ARG A 79 -8.12 -5.22 -4.71
CA ARG A 79 -6.73 -5.64 -4.49
C ARG A 79 -5.98 -5.65 -5.82
N ASN A 80 -4.93 -4.87 -5.91
CA ASN A 80 -4.04 -4.81 -7.06
C ASN A 80 -3.05 -6.00 -7.04
N SER A 81 -2.45 -6.29 -8.20
CA SER A 81 -1.50 -7.41 -8.32
C SER A 81 -0.20 -7.19 -7.58
N ASP A 82 0.18 -5.94 -7.32
CA ASP A 82 1.34 -5.58 -6.50
C ASP A 82 1.08 -5.66 -4.98
N GLY A 83 -0.14 -6.03 -4.57
CA GLY A 83 -0.56 -6.15 -3.17
C GLY A 83 -1.11 -4.87 -2.56
N SER A 84 -1.08 -3.74 -3.27
CA SER A 84 -1.79 -2.52 -2.84
C SER A 84 -3.31 -2.68 -2.95
N LEU A 85 -4.06 -1.83 -2.26
CA LEU A 85 -5.53 -1.80 -2.33
C LEU A 85 -6.02 -0.45 -2.81
N SER A 86 -6.88 -0.46 -3.83
CA SER A 86 -7.59 0.71 -4.35
C SER A 86 -9.00 0.83 -3.76
N VAL A 87 -9.39 2.05 -3.40
CA VAL A 87 -10.78 2.44 -3.11
C VAL A 87 -11.33 3.10 -4.37
N LEU A 88 -12.43 2.55 -4.90
CA LEU A 88 -13.09 3.04 -6.11
C LEU A 88 -14.42 3.69 -5.76
N ASP A 89 -14.80 4.73 -6.51
CA ASP A 89 -16.16 5.26 -6.51
C ASP A 89 -17.14 4.36 -7.29
N ALA A 90 -18.41 4.75 -7.33
CA ALA A 90 -19.46 4.02 -8.06
C ALA A 90 -19.22 3.94 -9.58
N ALA A 91 -18.39 4.82 -10.15
CA ALA A 91 -18.01 4.81 -11.55
C ALA A 91 -16.76 3.95 -11.83
N GLY A 92 -16.13 3.39 -10.79
CA GLY A 92 -14.88 2.64 -10.88
C GLY A 92 -13.62 3.51 -10.90
N THR A 93 -13.74 4.81 -10.59
CA THR A 93 -12.60 5.73 -10.51
C THR A 93 -11.86 5.54 -9.19
N THR A 94 -10.54 5.43 -9.24
CA THR A 94 -9.72 5.34 -8.03
C THR A 94 -9.72 6.65 -7.25
N LEU A 95 -10.17 6.59 -6.00
CA LEU A 95 -10.20 7.70 -5.04
C LEU A 95 -8.94 7.76 -4.17
N GLY A 96 -8.25 6.64 -4.02
CA GLY A 96 -7.12 6.48 -3.11
C GLY A 96 -6.97 5.03 -2.67
N GLY A 97 -6.30 4.82 -1.54
CA GLY A 97 -6.21 3.52 -0.88
C GLY A 97 -4.92 3.38 -0.08
N PHE A 98 -4.31 2.20 -0.09
CA PHE A 98 -3.09 1.95 0.67
C PHE A 98 -2.07 1.08 -0.07
N SER A 99 -0.79 1.38 0.16
CA SER A 99 0.35 0.63 -0.38
C SER A 99 0.34 -0.82 0.10
N ALA A 100 0.99 -1.75 -0.62
CA ALA A 100 1.13 -3.12 -0.11
C ALA A 100 1.65 -3.11 1.34
N PRO A 101 1.00 -3.85 2.26
CA PRO A 101 1.40 -3.86 3.66
C PRO A 101 2.72 -4.62 3.81
N GLU A 102 3.62 -4.10 4.61
CA GLU A 102 4.91 -4.71 4.91
C GLU A 102 4.92 -5.16 6.36
N ALA A 103 5.40 -6.38 6.62
CA ALA A 103 5.50 -6.93 7.97
C ALA A 103 6.97 -7.08 8.35
N THR A 104 7.35 -6.50 9.48
CA THR A 104 8.70 -6.61 10.04
C THR A 104 8.61 -7.30 11.39
N GLU A 105 9.33 -8.42 11.54
CA GLU A 105 9.50 -9.09 12.82
C GLU A 105 10.59 -8.38 13.64
N ALA A 106 10.44 -8.33 14.96
CA ALA A 106 11.42 -7.67 15.83
C ALA A 106 12.81 -8.36 15.84
N SER A 107 12.89 -9.64 15.45
CA SER A 107 14.12 -10.44 15.57
C SER A 107 14.21 -11.68 14.65
N GLY A 108 13.40 -11.78 13.58
CA GLY A 108 13.30 -12.98 12.72
C GLY A 108 13.21 -12.69 11.20
N PRO A 109 13.04 -13.72 10.34
CA PRO A 109 12.84 -13.53 8.90
C PRO A 109 11.57 -12.71 8.62
N ALA A 110 11.55 -11.97 7.51
CA ALA A 110 10.42 -11.09 7.19
C ALA A 110 9.11 -11.88 7.06
N ALA A 111 8.16 -11.64 7.96
CA ALA A 111 6.79 -12.12 7.82
C ALA A 111 6.14 -11.50 6.57
N ARG A 112 5.20 -12.21 5.95
CA ARG A 112 4.46 -11.71 4.78
C ARG A 112 3.14 -11.13 5.23
N ALA A 113 2.88 -9.87 4.92
CA ALA A 113 1.55 -9.27 5.03
C ALA A 113 0.86 -9.24 3.66
N GLY A 114 -0.46 -9.41 3.66
CA GLY A 114 -1.27 -9.31 2.45
C GLY A 114 -2.68 -8.84 2.77
N VAL A 115 -3.27 -8.09 1.84
CA VAL A 115 -4.66 -7.68 1.94
C VAL A 115 -5.59 -8.72 1.32
N VAL A 116 -6.75 -8.93 1.95
CA VAL A 116 -7.87 -9.72 1.44
C VAL A 116 -9.12 -8.83 1.43
N VAL A 117 -9.77 -8.68 0.27
CA VAL A 117 -11.08 -8.03 0.19
C VAL A 117 -12.14 -9.05 0.57
N VAL A 118 -12.87 -8.80 1.65
CA VAL A 118 -13.85 -9.74 2.22
C VAL A 118 -15.28 -9.34 1.91
N GLU A 119 -15.54 -8.04 1.69
CA GLU A 119 -16.80 -7.49 1.20
C GLU A 119 -16.51 -6.31 0.26
N PRO A 120 -17.48 -5.82 -0.54
CA PRO A 120 -17.24 -4.70 -1.46
C PRO A 120 -16.64 -3.46 -0.81
N THR A 121 -16.92 -3.23 0.47
CA THR A 121 -16.45 -2.07 1.23
C THR A 121 -15.67 -2.48 2.49
N ARG A 122 -15.13 -3.71 2.54
CA ARG A 122 -14.36 -4.21 3.69
C ARG A 122 -13.18 -5.06 3.24
N ALA A 123 -12.02 -4.81 3.83
CA ALA A 123 -10.81 -5.59 3.62
C ALA A 123 -10.17 -5.96 4.96
N GLU A 124 -9.31 -6.96 4.95
CA GLU A 124 -8.54 -7.41 6.11
C GLU A 124 -7.07 -7.53 5.72
N VAL A 125 -6.17 -7.29 6.70
CA VAL A 125 -4.72 -7.47 6.52
C VAL A 125 -4.29 -8.73 7.24
N HIS A 126 -3.91 -9.74 6.47
CA HIS A 126 -3.50 -11.03 6.96
C HIS A 126 -1.98 -11.09 7.01
N VAL A 127 -1.43 -11.67 8.08
CA VAL A 127 0.02 -11.89 8.21
C VAL A 127 0.32 -13.37 8.34
N GLN A 128 1.29 -13.84 7.57
CA GLN A 128 1.89 -15.15 7.70
C GLN A 128 3.33 -14.98 8.19
N ALA A 129 3.61 -15.47 9.40
CA ALA A 129 4.98 -15.65 9.87
C ALA A 129 5.68 -16.65 8.94
N GLU A 130 6.86 -16.30 8.43
CA GLU A 130 7.68 -17.29 7.73
C GLU A 130 8.23 -18.25 8.78
N GLY A 131 7.89 -19.54 8.66
CA GLY A 131 8.28 -20.56 9.62
C GLY A 131 9.78 -20.53 9.86
N ALA A 132 10.18 -20.35 11.12
CA ALA A 132 11.57 -20.39 11.54
C ALA A 132 12.26 -21.59 10.89
N ALA A 133 13.28 -21.34 10.06
CA ALA A 133 14.08 -22.41 9.49
C ALA A 133 14.55 -23.31 10.64
N ALA A 134 14.32 -24.63 10.52
CA ALA A 134 14.81 -25.61 11.47
C ALA A 134 16.35 -25.52 11.50
N SER A 135 16.88 -24.73 12.42
CA SER A 135 18.32 -24.60 12.61
C SER A 135 18.81 -25.95 13.14
N GLY A 136 19.59 -26.66 12.33
CA GLY A 136 20.05 -28.04 12.58
C GLY A 136 21.11 -28.17 13.67
N ALA A 137 21.07 -27.37 14.72
CA ALA A 137 21.99 -27.43 15.86
C ALA A 137 21.21 -27.77 17.15
N PRO A 138 21.47 -28.93 17.78
CA PRO A 138 20.89 -29.24 19.09
C PRO A 138 21.44 -28.27 20.13
N GLY A 139 20.59 -27.37 20.66
CA GLY A 139 20.89 -26.58 21.86
C GLY A 139 20.68 -25.07 21.78
N GLU A 140 20.38 -24.49 20.62
CA GLU A 140 20.05 -23.05 20.51
C GLU A 140 18.62 -22.85 20.02
N THR A 141 17.69 -22.64 20.95
CA THR A 141 16.39 -22.04 20.65
C THR A 141 16.61 -20.55 20.41
N SER A 142 16.63 -20.14 19.13
CA SER A 142 16.37 -18.73 18.82
C SER A 142 14.96 -18.39 19.29
N PRO A 143 14.75 -17.24 19.96
CA PRO A 143 13.42 -16.85 20.39
C PRO A 143 12.51 -16.68 19.16
N THR A 144 11.42 -17.45 19.12
CA THR A 144 10.36 -17.22 18.14
C THR A 144 9.79 -15.82 18.39
N PRO A 145 9.65 -14.97 17.35
CA PRO A 145 9.05 -13.66 17.54
C PRO A 145 7.63 -13.80 18.09
N GLN A 146 7.32 -13.02 19.11
CA GLN A 146 6.01 -13.03 19.77
C GLN A 146 5.04 -12.01 19.14
N SER A 147 5.57 -11.11 18.31
CA SER A 147 4.78 -10.11 17.60
C SER A 147 5.45 -9.69 16.28
N VAL A 148 4.64 -9.12 15.41
CA VAL A 148 5.05 -8.55 14.12
C VAL A 148 4.49 -7.13 14.00
N THR A 149 5.30 -6.19 13.52
CA THR A 149 4.82 -4.85 13.18
C THR A 149 4.46 -4.82 11.70
N VAL A 150 3.22 -4.48 11.39
CA VAL A 150 2.77 -4.27 10.02
C VAL A 150 2.71 -2.78 9.75
N THR A 151 3.24 -2.35 8.61
CA THR A 151 3.21 -0.96 8.15
C THR A 151 2.56 -0.85 6.79
N THR A 152 1.86 0.26 6.56
CA THR A 152 1.31 0.60 5.25
C THR A 152 1.19 2.13 5.10
N TRP A 153 1.08 2.63 3.87
CA TRP A 153 0.92 4.04 3.57
C TRP A 153 -0.42 4.31 2.90
N LEU A 154 -1.31 5.00 3.62
CA LEU A 154 -2.63 5.41 3.16
C LEU A 154 -2.53 6.75 2.45
N GLY A 155 -3.39 6.96 1.45
CA GLY A 155 -3.51 8.27 0.82
C GLY A 155 -4.67 8.37 -0.16
N ALA A 156 -5.09 9.60 -0.41
CA ALA A 156 -6.17 9.92 -1.34
C ALA A 156 -5.82 11.10 -2.28
N GLN A 157 -4.61 11.65 -2.17
CA GLN A 157 -4.13 12.71 -3.04
C GLN A 157 -2.98 12.18 -3.89
N GLY A 158 -3.20 12.05 -5.19
CA GLY A 158 -2.21 11.53 -6.13
C GLY A 158 -1.36 12.62 -6.78
N VAL A 159 -1.95 13.79 -7.05
CA VAL A 159 -1.27 14.92 -7.70
C VAL A 159 -1.20 16.11 -6.75
N ARG A 160 0.01 16.66 -6.55
CA ARG A 160 0.22 17.92 -5.83
C ARG A 160 0.00 19.10 -6.74
N SER A 161 0.54 19.06 -7.96
CA SER A 161 0.33 20.09 -8.97
C SER A 161 0.47 19.56 -10.39
N ALA A 162 -0.15 20.23 -11.35
CA ALA A 162 0.07 20.04 -12.77
C ALA A 162 0.11 21.42 -13.41
N THR A 163 1.15 21.73 -14.19
CA THR A 163 1.33 23.07 -14.78
C THR A 163 1.77 22.97 -16.22
N TRP A 164 0.98 23.55 -17.12
CA TRP A 164 1.32 23.68 -18.52
C TRP A 164 2.42 24.71 -18.75
N GLY A 165 3.31 24.40 -19.68
CA GLY A 165 4.33 25.29 -20.18
C GLY A 165 4.92 24.77 -21.49
N GLU A 166 6.12 25.23 -21.83
CA GLU A 166 6.88 24.77 -23.00
C GLU A 166 8.14 24.05 -22.52
N ARG A 167 8.37 22.83 -23.01
CA ARG A 167 9.59 22.03 -22.77
C ARG A 167 9.93 21.23 -24.02
N GLU A 168 11.22 21.01 -24.24
CA GLU A 168 11.76 20.12 -25.28
C GLU A 168 11.17 20.27 -26.69
N GLY A 169 10.77 21.49 -27.07
CA GLY A 169 10.30 21.80 -28.42
C GLY A 169 8.78 21.92 -28.58
N GLY A 170 8.01 21.79 -27.50
CA GLY A 170 6.58 22.10 -27.55
C GLY A 170 5.92 22.14 -26.18
N ARG A 171 4.60 22.20 -26.21
CA ARG A 171 3.77 22.26 -25.02
C ARG A 171 3.96 21.01 -24.15
N SER A 172 4.08 21.21 -22.84
CA SER A 172 4.40 20.16 -21.86
C SER A 172 3.65 20.42 -20.56
N LEU A 173 3.08 19.36 -19.97
CA LEU A 173 2.45 19.37 -18.66
C LEU A 173 3.44 18.85 -17.63
N ALA A 174 3.96 19.73 -16.77
CA ALA A 174 4.80 19.34 -15.65
C ALA A 174 3.90 18.87 -14.50
N VAL A 175 3.80 17.55 -14.32
CA VAL A 175 3.04 16.91 -13.24
C VAL A 175 3.95 16.67 -12.05
N ASP A 176 3.50 17.04 -10.86
CA ASP A 176 4.15 16.73 -9.60
C ASP A 176 3.25 15.82 -8.76
N PRO A 177 3.44 14.49 -8.84
CA PRO A 177 2.75 13.55 -7.97
C PRO A 177 3.20 13.68 -6.51
N THR A 178 2.30 13.33 -5.59
CA THR A 178 2.63 13.24 -4.15
C THR A 178 3.63 12.12 -3.88
N PRO A 179 4.37 12.15 -2.75
CA PRO A 179 5.31 11.10 -2.40
C PRO A 179 4.59 9.77 -2.19
N TRP A 180 3.38 9.82 -1.62
CA TRP A 180 2.49 8.67 -1.49
C TRP A 180 2.20 8.04 -2.86
N ALA A 181 1.78 8.82 -3.86
CA ALA A 181 1.46 8.26 -5.17
C ALA A 181 2.68 7.67 -5.90
N ARG A 182 3.85 8.26 -5.72
CA ARG A 182 5.11 7.76 -6.31
C ARG A 182 5.56 6.42 -5.74
N LEU A 183 5.19 6.13 -4.50
CA LEU A 183 5.77 5.03 -3.73
C LEU A 183 4.74 3.97 -3.28
N SER A 184 3.45 4.17 -3.58
CA SER A 184 2.39 3.23 -3.20
C SER A 184 2.02 2.23 -4.30
N GLY A 185 2.82 2.13 -5.36
CA GLY A 185 2.59 1.20 -6.46
C GLY A 185 1.34 1.56 -7.28
N MET A 186 0.58 0.55 -7.69
CA MET A 186 -0.56 0.66 -8.60
C MET A 186 -1.67 1.56 -8.05
N VAL A 187 -1.95 1.55 -6.74
CA VAL A 187 -2.96 2.47 -6.17
C VAL A 187 -2.51 3.93 -6.29
N GLY A 188 -1.21 4.20 -6.09
CA GLY A 188 -0.64 5.54 -6.20
C GLY A 188 -0.71 6.05 -7.64
N GLU A 189 -0.26 5.23 -8.59
CA GLU A 189 -0.31 5.51 -10.03
C GLU A 189 -1.74 5.76 -10.50
N ALA A 190 -2.67 4.85 -10.17
CA ALA A 190 -4.07 4.95 -10.60
C ALA A 190 -4.76 6.19 -10.02
N THR A 191 -4.52 6.51 -8.75
CA THR A 191 -5.07 7.71 -8.11
C THR A 191 -4.52 8.98 -8.76
N ALA A 192 -3.21 9.05 -8.98
CA ALA A 192 -2.58 10.20 -9.61
C ALA A 192 -3.06 10.40 -11.06
N TRP A 193 -3.18 9.32 -11.85
CA TRP A 193 -3.71 9.41 -13.20
C TRP A 193 -5.17 9.89 -13.23
N ALA A 194 -6.03 9.30 -12.39
CA ALA A 194 -7.44 9.67 -12.31
C ALA A 194 -7.62 11.15 -11.98
N GLN A 195 -6.89 11.66 -10.98
CA GLN A 195 -6.91 13.06 -10.60
C GLN A 195 -6.34 13.97 -11.69
N LEU A 196 -5.23 13.57 -12.32
CA LEU A 196 -4.61 14.34 -13.39
C LEU A 196 -5.58 14.55 -14.55
N VAL A 197 -6.20 13.48 -15.05
CA VAL A 197 -7.15 13.56 -16.18
C VAL A 197 -8.42 14.33 -15.79
N ALA A 198 -8.88 14.21 -14.54
CA ALA A 198 -10.01 14.99 -14.06
C ALA A 198 -9.71 16.50 -14.04
N SER A 199 -8.49 16.91 -13.62
CA SER A 199 -8.08 18.32 -13.61
C SER A 199 -7.63 18.84 -14.99
N GLU A 200 -7.02 17.97 -15.79
CA GLU A 200 -6.38 18.30 -17.07
C GLU A 200 -6.80 17.27 -18.13
N PRO A 201 -8.01 17.38 -18.70
CA PRO A 201 -8.57 16.36 -19.61
C PRO A 201 -7.72 16.06 -20.84
N GLU A 202 -6.91 17.01 -21.31
CA GLU A 202 -5.98 16.82 -22.43
C GLU A 202 -4.87 15.79 -22.11
N ALA A 203 -4.53 15.61 -20.82
CA ALA A 203 -3.61 14.58 -20.39
C ALA A 203 -4.12 13.16 -20.72
N GLY A 204 -5.42 12.97 -20.96
CA GLY A 204 -6.03 11.66 -21.25
C GLY A 204 -5.69 11.04 -22.61
N SER A 205 -4.77 11.61 -23.38
CA SER A 205 -4.29 11.00 -24.64
C SER A 205 -3.43 9.76 -24.38
N ARG A 206 -3.43 8.79 -25.32
CA ARG A 206 -2.62 7.55 -25.18
C ARG A 206 -1.12 7.82 -25.04
N THR A 207 -0.59 8.76 -25.83
CA THR A 207 0.84 9.14 -25.73
C THR A 207 1.19 9.71 -24.35
N MET A 208 0.34 10.55 -23.77
CA MET A 208 0.58 11.11 -22.42
C MET A 208 0.37 10.06 -21.33
N ARG A 209 -0.54 9.10 -21.52
CA ARG A 209 -0.68 7.93 -20.65
C ARG A 209 0.60 7.09 -20.62
N ASP A 210 1.14 6.74 -21.79
CA ASP A 210 2.36 5.95 -21.87
C ASP A 210 3.57 6.67 -21.23
N GLN A 211 3.66 8.00 -21.41
CA GLN A 211 4.67 8.83 -20.76
C GLN A 211 4.50 8.84 -19.23
N PHE A 212 3.27 9.00 -18.74
CA PHE A 212 2.97 8.99 -17.31
C PHE A 212 3.35 7.66 -16.67
N ASP A 213 2.91 6.55 -17.26
CA ASP A 213 3.23 5.20 -16.77
C ASP A 213 4.74 4.94 -16.79
N CYS A 214 5.44 5.42 -17.83
CA CYS A 214 6.89 5.32 -17.89
C CYS A 214 7.58 6.09 -16.76
N HIS A 215 7.11 7.30 -16.46
CA HIS A 215 7.63 8.10 -15.35
C HIS A 215 7.33 7.48 -13.99
N ALA A 216 6.11 6.95 -13.80
CA ALA A 216 5.71 6.26 -12.58
C ALA A 216 6.57 5.02 -12.31
N LEU A 217 7.01 4.31 -13.35
CA LEU A 217 7.85 3.12 -13.22
C LEU A 217 9.35 3.43 -13.08
N GLY A 218 9.87 4.43 -13.81
CA GLY A 218 11.31 4.59 -13.99
C GLY A 218 11.90 5.93 -13.54
N ALA A 219 11.07 6.90 -13.15
CA ALA A 219 11.50 8.28 -12.89
C ALA A 219 10.83 8.88 -11.64
N THR A 220 10.56 8.05 -10.64
CA THR A 220 9.87 8.46 -9.40
C THR A 220 10.62 9.52 -8.60
N ASP A 221 11.95 9.61 -8.77
CA ASP A 221 12.85 10.59 -8.14
C ASP A 221 12.78 11.99 -8.77
N LYS A 222 12.20 12.14 -9.97
CA LYS A 222 12.12 13.43 -10.66
C LYS A 222 11.11 14.34 -9.98
N ALA A 223 11.52 15.58 -9.71
CA ALA A 223 10.64 16.59 -9.12
C ALA A 223 9.33 16.77 -9.90
N THR A 224 9.40 16.75 -11.24
CA THR A 224 8.21 16.76 -12.11
C THR A 224 8.35 15.73 -13.22
N TRP A 225 7.21 15.20 -13.67
CA TRP A 225 7.07 14.34 -14.84
C TRP A 225 6.46 15.17 -15.95
N ASN A 226 7.15 15.25 -17.09
CA ASN A 226 6.70 16.07 -18.21
C ASN A 226 5.92 15.21 -19.17
N LEU A 227 4.66 15.56 -19.38
CA LEU A 227 3.81 14.88 -20.35
C LEU A 227 3.58 15.80 -21.54
N GLU A 228 3.96 15.32 -22.72
CA GLU A 228 3.97 16.12 -23.93
C GLU A 228 2.99 15.53 -24.96
N PRO A 229 1.90 16.23 -25.30
CA PRO A 229 0.90 15.71 -26.22
C PRO A 229 1.41 15.57 -27.66
N TRP A 230 2.51 16.23 -28.02
CA TRP A 230 3.10 16.21 -29.36
C TRP A 230 4.06 15.04 -29.58
N ARG A 231 4.40 14.27 -28.53
CA ARG A 231 5.21 13.05 -28.66
C ARG A 231 4.43 11.98 -29.42
N PRO A 232 5.10 11.19 -30.28
CA PRO A 232 4.42 10.16 -31.05
C PRO A 232 3.82 9.07 -30.14
N ASP A 233 2.60 8.64 -30.46
CA ASP A 233 1.91 7.51 -29.83
C ASP A 233 2.54 6.19 -30.34
N VAL A 234 3.61 5.75 -29.67
CA VAL A 234 4.39 4.55 -30.02
C VAL A 234 4.07 3.33 -29.14
N GLY A 235 3.16 3.49 -28.19
CA GLY A 235 2.86 2.49 -27.16
C GLY A 235 3.89 2.48 -26.03
N PHE A 236 3.46 2.03 -24.86
CA PHE A 236 4.26 2.01 -23.62
C PHE A 236 5.67 1.41 -23.77
N LEU A 237 5.83 0.24 -24.41
CA LEU A 237 7.14 -0.42 -24.49
C LEU A 237 8.16 0.41 -25.29
N ALA A 238 7.74 1.07 -26.37
CA ALA A 238 8.61 1.93 -27.15
C ALA A 238 8.90 3.24 -26.41
N THR A 239 7.90 3.80 -25.71
CA THR A 239 8.08 4.95 -24.81
C THR A 239 9.12 4.66 -23.72
N ALA A 240 9.04 3.50 -23.08
CA ALA A 240 9.99 3.04 -22.08
C ALA A 240 11.39 2.80 -22.66
N ALA A 241 11.49 2.17 -23.84
CA ALA A 241 12.77 1.99 -24.55
C ALA A 241 13.43 3.33 -24.90
N ALA A 242 12.63 4.36 -25.17
CA ALA A 242 13.06 5.74 -25.39
C ALA A 242 13.24 6.55 -24.10
N ARG A 243 13.31 5.90 -22.92
CA ARG A 243 13.51 6.54 -21.62
C ARG A 243 12.44 7.61 -21.31
N CYS A 244 11.19 7.25 -21.55
CA CYS A 244 10.00 8.08 -21.38
C CYS A 244 9.90 9.27 -22.35
N ASN A 245 10.77 9.33 -23.36
CA ASN A 245 10.90 10.49 -24.23
C ASN A 245 11.00 10.04 -25.71
N PRO A 246 9.94 9.44 -26.27
CA PRO A 246 9.97 8.96 -27.64
C PRO A 246 10.05 10.11 -28.63
N THR A 247 10.98 10.00 -29.58
CA THR A 247 11.10 10.89 -30.74
C THR A 247 10.83 10.09 -32.01
N GLY A 248 10.22 10.73 -33.01
CA GLY A 248 9.96 10.13 -34.32
C GLY A 248 11.23 9.87 -35.14
#